data_AF-A0A1Y4N120-F1
#
_entry.id   AF-A0A1Y4N120-F1
#
_cell.length_a   1.000
_cell.length_b   1.000
_cell.length_c   1.000
_cell.angle_alpha   90.00
_cell.angle_beta   90.00
_cell.angle_gamma   90.00
#
_symmetry.space_group_name_H-M   'P 1'
#
loop_
_entity.id
_entity.type
_entity.pdbx_description
1 polymer ?
#
loop_
_entity_poly.entity_id
_entity_poly.type
_entity_poly.pdbx_seq_one_letter_code
_entity_poly.pdbx_strand_id
1 'polypeptide(L)'
;MARECIHKYLEEHQSNYQGKYRCHSCVQTKKFEHKFHYYIRDIQFREINVFVTVDYSGDEVKTTFSVDLHEQEQEYITKDALKQILYFNKYKTILHCHVFQHYINSKNTNSMLEPLDYRNILDYLEYHRGTNQETVDEFYEFFMPYLDRLLSNGNYKKYMDSVSLLLDKILYEYEWDGMTAKYLDTQYQYHLYYFRLIIKDVFKHLDGFYNTVKEPLLDAIWRLCNSQRFAFAIMTDFGNLVLSHYRITKAIFNYIDNRIHEEGKTSNIVIPYLKAIFENDIEGYQNASMDVIRFVMNDMLTFANHDLQLAIGNSIVQSEGYDLLINLFSKDYNTFVFVCFPISTFPPEYKEIIRENLETAIRFYAGRMEHDEYRLSSFEQVCNINRLLMENYKEYGGKHV
;
A
#
# COMPACT_ATOMS: atom_id res chain seq x y z
N MET A 1 -11.73 35.86 -0.51
CA MET A 1 -10.38 36.28 -0.95
C MET A 1 -9.40 35.11 -1.05
N ALA A 2 -8.71 34.65 0.01
CA ALA A 2 -7.65 33.62 -0.13
C ALA A 2 -8.10 32.24 -0.68
N ARG A 3 -9.37 31.85 -0.52
CA ARG A 3 -9.93 30.64 -1.18
C ARG A 3 -10.35 30.92 -2.63
N GLU A 4 -10.75 32.15 -2.94
CA GLU A 4 -11.17 32.55 -4.29
C GLU A 4 -9.99 32.57 -5.25
N CYS A 5 -8.80 33.03 -4.83
CA CYS A 5 -7.62 33.00 -5.69
C CYS A 5 -7.17 31.56 -6.02
N ILE A 6 -7.32 30.61 -5.08
CA ILE A 6 -7.05 29.19 -5.35
C ILE A 6 -8.06 28.62 -6.35
N HIS A 7 -9.36 28.87 -6.15
CA HIS A 7 -10.39 28.40 -7.08
C HIS A 7 -10.21 28.98 -8.48
N LYS A 8 -9.96 30.29 -8.56
CA LYS A 8 -9.64 30.99 -9.81
C LYS A 8 -8.45 30.34 -10.52
N TYR A 9 -7.35 30.09 -9.81
CA TYR A 9 -6.18 29.43 -10.39
C TYR A 9 -6.54 28.05 -10.96
N LEU A 10 -7.28 27.23 -10.20
CA LEU A 10 -7.68 25.88 -10.63
C LEU A 10 -8.65 25.89 -11.83
N GLU A 11 -9.48 26.93 -11.96
CA GLU A 11 -10.40 27.11 -13.09
C GLU A 11 -9.69 27.59 -14.35
N GLU A 12 -8.72 28.50 -14.21
CA GLU A 12 -7.95 29.06 -15.34
C GLU A 12 -6.92 28.08 -15.90
N HIS A 13 -6.41 27.16 -15.06
CA HIS A 13 -5.36 26.20 -15.43
C HIS A 13 -5.93 24.78 -15.55
N GLN A 14 -6.84 24.58 -16.51
CA GLN A 14 -7.32 23.24 -16.85
C GLN A 14 -6.30 22.52 -17.72
N SER A 15 -5.79 21.39 -17.22
CA SER A 15 -4.80 20.58 -17.91
C SER A 15 -5.11 19.11 -17.64
N ASN A 16 -5.03 18.31 -18.69
CA ASN A 16 -5.16 16.85 -18.65
C ASN A 16 -3.81 16.17 -18.40
N TYR A 17 -2.75 16.94 -18.19
CA TYR A 17 -1.42 16.42 -17.89
C TYR A 17 -1.42 15.71 -16.54
N GLN A 18 -0.96 14.45 -16.55
CA GLN A 18 -0.72 13.68 -15.33
C GLN A 18 0.76 13.77 -14.99
N GLY A 19 1.09 14.59 -14.01
CA GLY A 19 2.46 14.74 -13.54
C GLY A 19 2.93 13.54 -12.74
N LYS A 20 4.24 13.36 -12.77
CA LYS A 20 4.89 12.20 -12.19
C LYS A 20 5.22 12.39 -10.71
N TYR A 21 5.46 13.63 -10.28
CA TYR A 21 5.84 13.98 -8.91
C TYR A 21 4.79 13.59 -7.86
N ARG A 22 5.24 13.18 -6.68
CA ARG A 22 4.37 12.88 -5.53
C ARG A 22 4.72 13.75 -4.34
N CYS A 23 3.68 14.19 -3.63
CA CYS A 23 3.84 14.99 -2.43
C CYS A 23 4.29 14.07 -1.27
N HIS A 24 5.47 14.34 -0.72
CA HIS A 24 5.98 13.64 0.45
C HIS A 24 5.41 14.25 1.73
N SER A 25 5.54 15.56 1.90
CA SER A 25 5.12 16.29 3.10
C SER A 25 4.83 17.75 2.81
N CYS A 26 4.10 18.41 3.71
CA CYS A 26 3.83 19.84 3.60
C CYS A 26 3.81 20.53 4.97
N VAL A 27 4.37 21.74 5.06
CA VAL A 27 4.37 22.53 6.28
C VAL A 27 3.78 23.91 6.01
N GLN A 28 2.81 24.32 6.82
CA GLN A 28 2.35 25.70 6.81
C GLN A 28 3.42 26.58 7.44
N THR A 29 3.88 27.62 6.74
CA THR A 29 4.89 28.56 7.25
C THR A 29 4.28 29.89 7.66
N LYS A 30 3.20 30.32 6.98
CA LYS A 30 2.39 31.49 7.36
C LYS A 30 0.91 31.16 7.16
N LYS A 31 0.03 32.05 7.63
CA LYS A 31 -1.43 31.88 7.51
C LYS A 31 -1.90 31.51 6.09
N PHE A 32 -1.25 32.06 5.06
CA PHE A 32 -1.57 31.82 3.66
C PHE A 32 -0.34 31.39 2.84
N GLU A 33 0.61 30.71 3.48
CA GLU A 33 1.83 30.21 2.84
C GLU A 33 2.12 28.79 3.31
N HIS A 34 2.34 27.87 2.37
CA HIS A 34 2.76 26.51 2.65
C HIS A 34 4.03 26.18 1.88
N LYS A 35 4.87 25.34 2.48
CA LYS A 35 5.99 24.69 1.80
C LYS A 35 5.66 23.22 1.62
N PHE A 36 5.85 22.73 0.40
CA PHE A 36 5.69 21.34 0.05
C PHE A 36 7.04 20.73 -0.29
N HIS A 37 7.17 19.44 0.00
CA HIS A 37 8.25 18.60 -0.45
C HIS A 37 7.66 17.56 -1.39
N TYR A 38 7.97 17.69 -2.67
CA TYR A 38 7.65 16.73 -3.71
C TYR A 38 8.89 15.92 -4.08
N TYR A 39 8.69 14.74 -4.63
CA TYR A 39 9.77 13.91 -5.14
C TYR A 39 9.35 13.15 -6.40
N ILE A 40 10.36 12.75 -7.15
CA ILE A 40 10.29 11.83 -8.29
C ILE A 40 11.46 10.87 -8.23
N ARG A 41 11.31 9.68 -8.81
CA ARG A 41 12.44 8.79 -9.09
C ARG A 41 12.76 8.80 -10.58
N ASP A 42 14.03 8.98 -10.90
CA ASP A 42 14.51 8.87 -12.29
C ASP A 42 14.49 7.40 -12.77
N ILE A 43 14.88 7.18 -14.02
CA ILE A 43 14.93 5.83 -14.63
C ILE A 43 15.93 4.87 -13.96
N GLN A 44 16.83 5.40 -13.12
CA GLN A 44 17.78 4.66 -12.29
C GLN A 44 17.31 4.56 -10.83
N PHE A 45 16.06 4.96 -10.56
CA PHE A 45 15.42 5.04 -9.26
C PHE A 45 16.10 5.98 -8.26
N ARG A 46 16.90 6.93 -8.73
CA ARG A 46 17.45 7.99 -7.88
C ARG A 46 16.36 9.01 -7.59
N GLU A 47 16.21 9.34 -6.32
CA GLU A 47 15.23 10.31 -5.87
C GLU A 47 15.68 11.73 -6.15
N ILE A 48 14.78 12.52 -6.75
CA ILE A 48 14.95 13.93 -7.02
C ILE A 48 13.91 14.67 -6.20
N ASN A 49 14.40 15.51 -5.29
CA ASN A 49 13.60 16.26 -4.34
C ASN A 49 13.32 17.68 -4.85
N VAL A 50 12.07 18.10 -4.77
CA VAL A 50 11.56 19.40 -5.20
C VAL A 50 10.84 20.06 -4.04
N PHE A 51 11.36 21.18 -3.56
CA PHE A 51 10.68 21.99 -2.55
C PHE A 51 9.93 23.13 -3.24
N VAL A 52 8.67 23.30 -2.88
CA VAL A 52 7.80 24.33 -3.47
C VAL A 52 7.21 25.18 -2.37
N THR A 53 7.39 26.49 -2.46
CA THR A 53 6.66 27.45 -1.62
C THR A 53 5.44 27.92 -2.39
N VAL A 54 4.26 27.83 -1.78
CA VAL A 54 2.98 28.28 -2.33
C VAL A 54 2.44 29.38 -1.43
N ASP A 55 2.43 30.62 -1.93
CA ASP A 55 1.85 31.79 -1.27
C ASP A 55 0.54 32.19 -1.98
N TYR A 56 -0.53 32.24 -1.20
CA TYR A 56 -1.87 32.62 -1.64
C TYR A 56 -2.48 33.70 -0.74
N SER A 57 -1.61 34.55 -0.17
CA SER A 57 -2.00 35.69 0.66
C SER A 57 -2.60 36.86 -0.12
N GLY A 58 -2.27 36.97 -1.41
CA GLY A 58 -2.74 38.03 -2.32
C GLY A 58 -3.85 37.58 -3.28
N ASP A 59 -4.07 38.38 -4.33
CA ASP A 59 -5.10 38.14 -5.35
C ASP A 59 -4.73 37.00 -6.33
N GLU A 60 -3.45 36.64 -6.40
CA GLU A 60 -2.91 35.59 -7.26
C GLU A 60 -2.08 34.59 -6.46
N VAL A 61 -2.09 33.32 -6.89
CA VAL A 61 -1.23 32.28 -6.34
C VAL A 61 0.19 32.47 -6.86
N LYS A 62 1.16 32.52 -5.94
CA LYS A 62 2.59 32.59 -6.28
C LYS A 62 3.27 31.30 -5.84
N THR A 63 3.98 30.68 -6.77
CA THR A 63 4.79 29.49 -6.50
C THR A 63 6.26 29.75 -6.71
N THR A 64 7.10 29.13 -5.87
CA THR A 64 8.56 29.21 -5.96
C THR A 64 9.13 27.82 -5.79
N PHE A 65 9.72 27.29 -6.85
CA PHE A 65 10.33 25.95 -6.89
C PHE A 65 11.82 26.04 -6.53
N SER A 66 12.33 25.02 -5.83
CA SER A 66 13.75 24.92 -5.49
C SER A 66 14.64 24.49 -6.66
N VAL A 67 14.03 23.99 -7.73
CA VAL A 67 14.70 23.52 -8.94
C VAL A 67 13.96 24.05 -10.17
N ASP A 68 14.67 24.14 -11.29
CA ASP A 68 14.08 24.51 -12.57
C ASP A 68 13.32 23.30 -13.15
N LEU A 69 12.03 23.47 -13.40
CA LEU A 69 11.11 22.45 -13.90
C LEU A 69 10.42 22.92 -15.16
N HIS A 70 10.05 21.98 -16.03
CA HIS A 70 9.17 22.29 -17.16
C HIS A 70 7.82 22.85 -16.69
N GLU A 71 7.26 23.81 -17.43
CA GLU A 71 6.05 24.55 -17.07
C GLU A 71 4.86 23.63 -16.72
N GLN A 72 4.65 22.56 -17.49
CA GLN A 72 3.59 21.57 -17.22
C GLN A 72 3.74 20.83 -15.89
N GLU A 73 4.98 20.56 -15.46
CA GLU A 73 5.25 19.92 -14.16
C GLU A 73 5.05 20.93 -13.02
N GLN A 74 5.45 22.19 -13.22
CA GLN A 74 5.17 23.26 -12.28
C GLN A 74 3.66 23.46 -12.08
N GLU A 75 2.89 23.48 -13.16
CA GLU A 75 1.43 23.60 -13.12
C GLU A 75 0.81 22.40 -12.39
N TYR A 76 1.23 21.17 -12.72
CA TYR A 76 0.75 19.96 -12.05
C TYR A 76 0.99 20.01 -10.54
N ILE A 77 2.23 20.27 -10.12
CA ILE A 77 2.61 20.34 -8.70
C ILE A 77 1.84 21.45 -7.99
N THR A 78 1.72 22.62 -8.63
CA THR A 78 0.96 23.75 -8.07
C THR A 78 -0.50 23.37 -7.84
N LYS A 79 -1.16 22.77 -8.85
CA LYS A 79 -2.56 22.35 -8.74
C LYS A 79 -2.77 21.29 -7.67
N ASP A 80 -1.86 20.32 -7.58
CA ASP A 80 -1.90 19.30 -6.54
C ASP A 80 -1.77 19.91 -5.14
N ALA A 81 -0.77 20.77 -4.93
CA ALA A 81 -0.56 21.48 -3.66
C ALA A 81 -1.77 22.35 -3.26
N LEU A 82 -2.37 23.05 -4.23
CA LEU A 82 -3.58 23.85 -4.01
C LEU A 82 -4.80 23.01 -3.63
N LYS A 83 -5.00 21.84 -4.28
CA LYS A 83 -6.06 20.89 -3.91
C LYS A 83 -5.87 20.37 -2.50
N GLN A 84 -4.63 20.07 -2.12
CA GLN A 84 -4.28 19.68 -0.75
C GLN A 84 -4.59 20.79 0.26
N ILE A 85 -4.22 22.05 -0.02
CA ILE A 85 -4.57 23.21 0.83
C ILE A 85 -6.09 23.35 0.99
N LEU A 86 -6.86 23.22 -0.10
CA LEU A 86 -8.33 23.26 -0.04
C LEU A 86 -8.89 22.12 0.80
N TYR A 87 -8.28 20.93 0.76
CA TYR A 87 -8.66 19.80 1.59
C TYR A 87 -8.40 20.09 3.08
N PHE A 88 -7.21 20.57 3.45
CA PHE A 88 -6.85 20.88 4.84
C PHE A 88 -7.76 21.96 5.44
N ASN A 89 -8.09 22.98 4.63
CA ASN A 89 -8.94 24.09 5.04
C ASN A 89 -10.38 23.69 5.42
N LYS A 90 -10.79 22.44 5.19
CA LYS A 90 -12.07 21.90 5.69
C LYS A 90 -12.04 21.56 7.18
N TYR A 91 -10.84 21.39 7.75
CA TYR A 91 -10.63 21.00 9.13
C TYR A 91 -10.22 22.19 9.99
N LYS A 92 -10.54 22.11 11.28
CA LYS A 92 -10.10 23.08 12.28
C LYS A 92 -8.71 22.73 12.77
N THR A 93 -7.89 23.75 13.04
CA THR A 93 -6.59 23.64 13.71
C THR A 93 -6.58 24.52 14.96
N ILE A 94 -5.83 24.11 15.97
CA ILE A 94 -5.55 24.92 17.17
C ILE A 94 -4.08 25.32 17.21
N LEU A 95 -3.18 24.50 16.68
CA LEU A 95 -1.76 24.84 16.63
C LEU A 95 -1.49 25.86 15.53
N HIS A 96 -0.85 26.96 15.92
CA HIS A 96 -0.30 27.91 14.97
C HIS A 96 0.99 27.34 14.36
N CYS A 97 1.25 27.63 13.08
CA CYS A 97 2.42 27.09 12.37
C CYS A 97 3.78 27.35 13.05
N HIS A 98 3.90 28.41 13.84
CA HIS A 98 5.15 28.78 14.51
C HIS A 98 5.41 28.02 15.82
N VAL A 99 4.45 27.23 16.31
CA VAL A 99 4.58 26.53 17.61
C VAL A 99 4.88 25.05 17.49
N PHE A 100 4.88 24.46 16.29
CA PHE A 100 5.10 23.02 16.09
C PHE A 100 6.40 22.52 16.71
N GLN A 101 7.53 23.16 16.42
CA GLN A 101 8.83 22.78 16.99
C GLN A 101 8.80 22.79 18.52
N HIS A 102 8.23 23.85 19.12
CA HIS A 102 8.15 23.97 20.57
C HIS A 102 7.24 22.90 21.18
N TYR A 103 6.09 22.63 20.55
CA TYR A 103 5.16 21.60 20.97
C TYR A 103 5.82 20.21 20.93
N ILE A 104 6.46 19.86 19.81
CA ILE A 104 7.18 18.58 19.64
C ILE A 104 8.28 18.45 20.71
N ASN A 105 9.10 19.49 20.89
CA ASN A 105 10.16 19.49 21.90
C ASN A 105 9.65 19.37 23.34
N SER A 106 8.45 19.88 23.62
CA SER A 106 7.86 19.79 24.96
C SER A 106 7.44 18.36 25.33
N LYS A 107 7.28 17.46 24.34
CA LYS A 107 6.68 16.13 24.49
C LYS A 107 5.36 16.13 25.28
N ASN A 108 4.66 17.26 25.32
CA ASN A 108 3.44 17.41 26.09
C ASN A 108 2.27 16.78 25.35
N THR A 109 1.93 15.55 25.73
CA THR A 109 0.78 14.86 25.17
C THR A 109 -0.52 15.28 25.84
N ASN A 110 -0.54 15.97 26.98
CA ASN A 110 -1.77 16.24 27.74
C ASN A 110 -2.79 17.12 27.00
N SER A 111 -2.32 17.96 26.07
CA SER A 111 -3.19 18.84 25.28
C SER A 111 -4.00 18.04 24.25
N MET A 112 -5.32 18.29 24.21
CA MET A 112 -6.22 17.74 23.19
C MET A 112 -6.28 18.66 21.98
N LEU A 113 -5.52 18.32 20.93
CA LEU A 113 -5.52 19.08 19.68
C LEU A 113 -6.66 18.64 18.75
N GLU A 114 -6.81 19.28 17.59
CA GLU A 114 -7.73 18.84 16.54
C GLU A 114 -7.07 17.78 15.63
N PRO A 115 -7.85 16.95 14.90
CA PRO A 115 -7.32 15.86 14.09
C PRO A 115 -6.27 16.32 13.07
N LEU A 116 -6.51 17.48 12.43
CA LEU A 116 -5.58 18.05 11.46
C LEU A 116 -4.28 18.52 12.12
N ASP A 117 -4.28 18.94 13.39
CA ASP A 117 -3.04 19.32 14.07
C ASP A 117 -2.08 18.11 14.19
N TYR A 118 -2.59 16.90 14.41
CA TYR A 118 -1.76 15.69 14.45
C TYR A 118 -1.19 15.33 13.08
N ARG A 119 -2.01 15.41 12.02
CA ARG A 119 -1.49 15.27 10.65
C ARG A 119 -0.38 16.30 10.39
N ASN A 120 -0.60 17.56 10.77
CA ASN A 120 0.40 18.63 10.60
C ASN A 120 1.68 18.37 11.41
N ILE A 121 1.61 17.69 12.55
CA ILE A 121 2.80 17.25 13.30
C ILE A 121 3.59 16.22 12.50
N LEU A 122 2.93 15.20 11.92
CA LEU A 122 3.60 14.21 11.06
C LEU A 122 4.25 14.90 9.86
N ASP A 123 3.50 15.75 9.18
CA ASP A 123 3.94 16.58 8.06
C ASP A 123 5.16 17.45 8.42
N TYR A 124 5.15 18.08 9.60
CA TYR A 124 6.28 18.86 10.12
C TYR A 124 7.53 17.99 10.35
N LEU A 125 7.35 16.84 11.00
CA LEU A 125 8.43 15.90 11.29
C LEU A 125 9.06 15.38 9.99
N GLU A 126 8.24 14.91 9.04
CA GLU A 126 8.70 14.42 7.73
C GLU A 126 9.41 15.52 6.92
N TYR A 127 8.87 16.74 6.90
CA TYR A 127 9.47 17.85 6.16
C TYR A 127 10.87 18.23 6.69
N HIS A 128 11.06 18.20 8.00
CA HIS A 128 12.31 18.66 8.64
C HIS A 128 13.33 17.55 8.91
N ARG A 129 12.88 16.31 9.10
CA ARG A 129 13.73 15.17 9.51
C ARG A 129 13.75 14.04 8.48
N GLY A 130 12.97 14.16 7.41
CA GLY A 130 12.82 13.14 6.39
C GLY A 130 11.85 12.03 6.79
N THR A 131 11.42 11.25 5.80
CA THR A 131 10.48 10.15 5.97
C THR A 131 11.24 8.84 6.26
N ASN A 132 11.32 8.48 7.54
CA ASN A 132 12.00 7.27 8.01
C ASN A 132 11.32 6.74 9.27
N GLN A 133 11.74 5.55 9.73
CA GLN A 133 11.15 4.91 10.92
C GLN A 133 11.24 5.79 12.18
N GLU A 134 12.38 6.47 12.42
CA GLU A 134 12.58 7.30 13.61
C GLU A 134 11.59 8.47 13.66
N THR A 135 11.40 9.15 12.52
CA THR A 135 10.42 10.23 12.36
C THR A 135 8.99 9.74 12.64
N VAL A 136 8.63 8.57 12.09
CA VAL A 136 7.29 8.00 12.25
C VAL A 136 7.06 7.54 13.69
N ASP A 137 8.04 6.92 14.33
CA ASP A 137 7.97 6.49 15.73
C ASP A 137 7.73 7.69 16.66
N GLU A 138 8.48 8.79 16.45
CA GLU A 138 8.30 10.03 17.21
C GLU A 138 6.90 10.62 17.03
N PHE A 139 6.33 10.60 15.81
CA PHE A 139 4.95 11.04 15.59
C PHE A 139 3.96 10.23 16.43
N TYR A 140 4.10 8.90 16.47
CA TYR A 140 3.19 8.05 17.22
C TYR A 140 3.34 8.16 18.75
N GLU A 141 4.45 8.70 19.27
CA GLU A 141 4.55 9.12 20.69
C GLU A 141 3.48 10.15 21.06
N PHE A 142 3.03 10.98 20.10
CA PHE A 142 1.94 11.94 20.30
C PHE A 142 0.58 11.37 19.91
N PHE A 143 0.54 10.62 18.80
CA PHE A 143 -0.72 10.20 18.19
C PHE A 143 -1.41 9.07 18.96
N MET A 144 -0.67 8.05 19.42
CA MET A 144 -1.27 6.92 20.14
C MET A 144 -1.94 7.35 21.46
N PRO A 145 -1.28 8.14 22.35
CA PRO A 145 -1.92 8.59 23.58
C PRO A 145 -3.13 9.50 23.34
N TYR A 146 -3.18 10.20 22.20
CA TYR A 146 -4.34 10.98 21.80
C TYR A 146 -5.52 10.09 21.41
N LEU A 147 -5.29 9.08 20.57
CA LEU A 147 -6.30 8.08 20.19
C LEU A 147 -6.87 7.35 21.42
N ASP A 148 -6.01 6.92 22.35
CA ASP A 148 -6.43 6.25 23.59
C ASP A 148 -7.37 7.10 24.45
N ARG A 149 -7.09 8.40 24.55
CA ARG A 149 -7.94 9.32 25.31
C ARG A 149 -9.25 9.62 24.58
N LEU A 150 -9.26 9.66 23.24
CA LEU A 150 -10.51 9.76 22.50
C LEU A 150 -11.42 8.56 22.74
N LEU A 151 -10.86 7.35 22.76
CA LEU A 151 -11.59 6.13 23.11
C LEU A 151 -12.11 6.18 24.54
N SER A 152 -11.25 6.57 25.49
CA SER A 152 -11.62 6.70 26.91
C SER A 152 -12.77 7.69 27.12
N ASN A 153 -12.84 8.73 26.29
CA ASN A 153 -13.91 9.74 26.31
C ASN A 153 -15.12 9.37 25.43
N GLY A 154 -15.11 8.21 24.76
CA GLY A 154 -16.18 7.79 23.84
C GLY A 154 -16.30 8.63 22.56
N ASN A 155 -15.25 9.38 22.18
CA ASN A 155 -15.26 10.28 21.03
C ASN A 155 -14.85 9.55 19.73
N TYR A 156 -15.69 8.61 19.30
CA TYR A 156 -15.47 7.80 18.09
C TYR A 156 -15.38 8.63 16.81
N LYS A 157 -16.10 9.76 16.74
CA LYS A 157 -16.06 10.67 15.59
C LYS A 157 -14.69 11.29 15.40
N LYS A 158 -14.17 11.94 16.44
CA LYS A 158 -12.85 12.58 16.36
C LYS A 158 -11.74 11.54 16.18
N TYR A 159 -11.93 10.33 16.69
CA TYR A 159 -11.01 9.21 16.46
C TYR A 159 -10.95 8.86 14.97
N MET A 160 -12.12 8.60 14.36
CA MET A 160 -12.18 8.25 12.94
C MET A 160 -11.71 9.39 12.04
N ASP A 161 -12.07 10.64 12.33
CA ASP A 161 -11.56 11.80 11.58
C ASP A 161 -10.02 11.84 11.60
N SER A 162 -9.40 11.50 12.73
CA SER A 162 -7.94 11.46 12.90
C SER A 162 -7.31 10.30 12.12
N VAL A 163 -7.90 9.11 12.17
CA VAL A 163 -7.42 7.95 11.42
C VAL A 163 -7.60 8.15 9.91
N SER A 164 -8.73 8.73 9.47
CA SER A 164 -8.95 9.05 8.05
C SER A 164 -7.94 10.05 7.51
N LEU A 165 -7.61 11.09 8.28
CA LEU A 165 -6.57 12.06 7.90
C LEU A 165 -5.17 11.42 7.81
N LEU A 166 -4.87 10.47 8.69
CA LEU A 166 -3.63 9.70 8.64
C LEU A 166 -3.61 8.77 7.42
N LEU A 167 -4.71 8.06 7.15
CA LEU A 167 -4.88 7.24 5.95
C LEU A 167 -4.68 8.06 4.68
N ASP A 168 -5.18 9.31 4.62
CA ASP A 168 -5.00 10.19 3.47
C ASP A 168 -3.56 10.70 3.29
N LYS A 169 -2.75 10.67 4.36
CA LYS A 169 -1.40 11.25 4.35
C LYS A 169 -0.33 10.27 3.88
N ILE A 170 -0.53 8.98 4.11
CA ILE A 170 0.49 7.96 3.86
C ILE A 170 0.50 7.59 2.38
N LEU A 171 1.71 7.51 1.80
CA LEU A 171 1.89 6.93 0.47
C LEU A 171 1.96 5.41 0.58
N TYR A 172 0.92 4.74 0.07
CA TYR A 172 0.81 3.27 0.14
C TYR A 172 1.49 2.59 -1.04
N GLU A 173 1.04 2.84 -2.25
CA GLU A 173 1.47 2.05 -3.40
C GLU A 173 1.62 3.00 -4.58
N TYR A 174 2.84 3.51 -4.76
CA TYR A 174 3.16 4.31 -5.93
C TYR A 174 4.33 3.70 -6.70
N GLU A 175 4.12 3.52 -7.99
CA GLU A 175 5.08 2.86 -8.88
C GLU A 175 5.84 3.91 -9.72
N TRP A 176 7.15 3.74 -9.79
CA TRP A 176 8.02 4.48 -10.68
C TRP A 176 8.56 3.56 -11.77
N ASP A 177 8.42 3.94 -13.03
CA ASP A 177 8.95 3.18 -14.15
C ASP A 177 10.44 3.48 -14.38
N GLY A 178 11.26 2.43 -14.36
CA GLY A 178 12.66 2.44 -14.78
C GLY A 178 12.81 1.94 -16.21
N MET A 179 14.06 1.69 -16.63
CA MET A 179 14.34 1.19 -18.00
C MET A 179 13.84 -0.25 -18.23
N THR A 180 13.99 -1.11 -17.22
CA THR A 180 13.72 -2.56 -17.31
C THR A 180 12.95 -3.12 -16.12
N ALA A 181 12.67 -2.27 -15.14
CA ALA A 181 12.00 -2.64 -13.89
C ALA A 181 11.16 -1.44 -13.43
N LYS A 182 10.37 -1.64 -12.39
CA LYS A 182 9.67 -0.62 -11.64
C LYS A 182 10.26 -0.49 -10.24
N TYR A 183 10.00 0.62 -9.58
CA TYR A 183 10.25 0.79 -8.15
C TYR A 183 8.92 1.06 -7.46
N LEU A 184 8.66 0.32 -6.39
CA LEU A 184 7.47 0.51 -5.57
C LEU A 184 7.83 1.31 -4.34
N ASP A 185 7.14 2.43 -4.14
CA ASP A 185 7.20 3.17 -2.89
C ASP A 185 6.56 2.39 -1.76
N THR A 186 7.20 2.44 -0.60
CA THR A 186 6.88 1.63 0.56
C THR A 186 6.84 2.44 1.85
N GLN A 187 6.63 3.76 1.79
CA GLN A 187 6.51 4.62 2.98
C GLN A 187 5.57 4.04 4.06
N TYR A 188 4.45 3.44 3.67
CA TYR A 188 3.51 2.81 4.61
C TYR A 188 4.16 1.79 5.55
N GLN A 189 5.30 1.20 5.18
CA GLN A 189 5.98 0.21 6.00
C GLN A 189 6.32 0.75 7.39
N TYR A 190 6.71 2.03 7.47
CA TYR A 190 7.03 2.68 8.74
C TYR A 190 5.82 2.77 9.68
N HIS A 191 4.60 2.71 9.14
CA HIS A 191 3.35 2.82 9.89
C HIS A 191 2.73 1.46 10.27
N LEU A 192 3.21 0.34 9.70
CA LEU A 192 2.56 -0.97 9.83
C LEU A 192 2.31 -1.37 11.29
N TYR A 193 3.33 -1.24 12.15
CA TYR A 193 3.22 -1.58 13.57
C TYR A 193 2.07 -0.83 14.26
N TYR A 194 1.99 0.48 14.05
CA TYR A 194 0.99 1.33 14.69
C TYR A 194 -0.41 1.11 14.13
N PHE A 195 -0.55 0.84 12.83
CA PHE A 195 -1.85 0.46 12.28
C PHE A 195 -2.38 -0.84 12.86
N ARG A 196 -1.52 -1.82 13.15
CA ARG A 196 -1.94 -3.04 13.88
C ARG A 196 -2.51 -2.69 15.25
N LEU A 197 -1.91 -1.72 15.97
CA LEU A 197 -2.44 -1.26 17.25
C LEU A 197 -3.79 -0.54 17.08
N ILE A 198 -3.89 0.40 16.14
CA ILE A 198 -5.12 1.13 15.84
C ILE A 198 -6.26 0.17 15.47
N ILE A 199 -5.98 -0.85 14.64
CA ILE A 199 -6.97 -1.87 14.25
C ILE A 199 -7.42 -2.69 15.46
N LYS A 200 -6.50 -3.08 16.34
CA LYS A 200 -6.85 -3.78 17.59
C LYS A 200 -7.76 -2.94 18.47
N ASP A 201 -7.52 -1.63 18.56
CA ASP A 201 -8.36 -0.75 19.37
C ASP A 201 -9.74 -0.52 18.75
N VAL A 202 -9.81 -0.35 17.42
CA VAL A 202 -11.08 -0.31 16.70
C VAL A 202 -11.84 -1.63 16.89
N PHE A 203 -11.16 -2.77 16.82
CA PHE A 203 -11.76 -4.09 17.03
C PHE A 203 -12.34 -4.24 18.45
N LYS A 204 -11.60 -3.85 19.50
CA LYS A 204 -12.09 -3.88 20.89
C LYS A 204 -13.34 -3.03 21.11
N HIS A 205 -13.47 -1.92 20.38
CA HIS A 205 -14.57 -0.96 20.50
C HIS A 205 -15.51 -0.97 19.30
N LEU A 206 -15.54 -2.06 18.54
CA LEU A 206 -16.15 -2.10 17.21
C LEU A 206 -17.62 -1.72 17.21
N ASP A 207 -18.40 -2.18 18.18
CA ASP A 207 -19.81 -1.81 18.30
C ASP A 207 -20.01 -0.30 18.51
N GLY A 208 -19.14 0.33 19.31
CA GLY A 208 -19.15 1.78 19.54
C GLY A 208 -18.90 2.55 18.24
N PHE A 209 -17.89 2.12 17.47
CA PHE A 209 -17.59 2.70 16.16
C PHE A 209 -18.73 2.48 15.17
N TYR A 210 -19.23 1.24 15.04
CA TYR A 210 -20.27 0.90 14.10
C TYR A 210 -21.59 1.64 14.38
N ASN A 211 -21.95 1.83 15.65
CA ASN A 211 -23.19 2.52 16.02
C ASN A 211 -23.08 4.05 15.91
N THR A 212 -21.89 4.62 16.09
CA THR A 212 -21.71 6.09 16.14
C THR A 212 -21.22 6.68 14.83
N VAL A 213 -20.34 5.96 14.13
CA VAL A 213 -19.55 6.44 12.98
C VAL A 213 -19.42 5.36 11.91
N LYS A 214 -20.55 4.73 11.59
CA LYS A 214 -20.64 3.65 10.60
C LYS A 214 -19.97 3.98 9.27
N GLU A 215 -20.38 5.07 8.63
CA GLU A 215 -19.89 5.42 7.28
C GLU A 215 -18.37 5.70 7.26
N PRO A 216 -17.80 6.52 8.17
CA PRO A 216 -16.34 6.67 8.27
C PRO A 216 -15.59 5.34 8.50
N LEU A 217 -16.13 4.45 9.34
CA LEU A 217 -15.55 3.13 9.58
C LEU A 217 -15.52 2.29 8.30
N LEU A 218 -16.65 2.21 7.59
CA LEU A 218 -16.76 1.45 6.35
C LEU A 218 -15.86 2.02 5.24
N ASP A 219 -15.77 3.35 5.13
CA ASP A 219 -14.89 4.01 4.18
C ASP A 219 -13.40 3.76 4.49
N ALA A 220 -13.02 3.77 5.77
CA ALA A 220 -11.66 3.39 6.19
C ALA A 220 -11.32 1.94 5.82
N ILE A 221 -12.25 1.00 6.08
CA ILE A 221 -12.07 -0.42 5.71
C ILE A 221 -11.96 -0.58 4.19
N TRP A 222 -12.79 0.12 3.41
CA TRP A 222 -12.71 0.11 1.94
C TRP A 222 -11.35 0.61 1.43
N ARG A 223 -10.83 1.70 1.99
CA ARG A 223 -9.50 2.24 1.65
C ARG A 223 -8.40 1.22 1.97
N LEU A 224 -8.46 0.60 3.15
CA LEU A 224 -7.52 -0.44 3.55
C LEU A 224 -7.55 -1.63 2.58
N CYS A 225 -8.73 -2.12 2.21
CA CYS A 225 -8.86 -3.19 1.21
C CYS A 225 -8.24 -2.82 -0.14
N ASN A 226 -8.29 -1.56 -0.56
CA ASN A 226 -7.74 -1.11 -1.84
C ASN A 226 -6.22 -0.93 -1.83
N SER A 227 -5.60 -0.78 -0.65
CA SER A 227 -4.16 -0.84 -0.48
C SER A 227 -3.73 -2.28 -0.25
N GLN A 228 -3.66 -3.06 -1.32
CA GLN A 228 -3.59 -4.53 -1.25
C GLN A 228 -2.38 -5.03 -0.47
N ARG A 229 -1.19 -4.49 -0.75
CA ARG A 229 0.06 -4.87 -0.08
C ARG A 229 0.03 -4.49 1.39
N PHE A 230 -0.49 -3.29 1.67
CA PHE A 230 -0.72 -2.84 3.03
C PHE A 230 -1.64 -3.82 3.77
N ALA A 231 -2.82 -4.11 3.21
CA ALA A 231 -3.81 -5.01 3.80
C ALA A 231 -3.23 -6.39 4.09
N PHE A 232 -2.47 -6.97 3.16
CA PHE A 232 -1.80 -8.26 3.40
C PHE A 232 -0.76 -8.18 4.52
N ALA A 233 0.01 -7.10 4.60
CA ALA A 233 1.00 -6.90 5.66
C ALA A 233 0.37 -6.76 7.07
N ILE A 234 -0.93 -6.43 7.17
CA ILE A 234 -1.69 -6.35 8.42
C ILE A 234 -2.83 -7.37 8.49
N MET A 235 -2.83 -8.40 7.61
CA MET A 235 -4.00 -9.26 7.37
C MET A 235 -4.49 -9.99 8.62
N THR A 236 -3.60 -10.38 9.53
CA THR A 236 -4.01 -11.04 10.77
C THR A 236 -4.90 -10.14 11.62
N ASP A 237 -4.48 -8.89 11.86
CA ASP A 237 -5.24 -7.94 12.67
C ASP A 237 -6.46 -7.40 11.90
N PHE A 238 -6.27 -7.12 10.61
CA PHE A 238 -7.31 -6.58 9.74
C PHE A 238 -8.41 -7.60 9.45
N GLY A 239 -8.04 -8.84 9.16
CA GLY A 239 -8.97 -9.95 8.98
C GLY A 239 -9.78 -10.20 10.24
N ASN A 240 -9.16 -10.20 11.42
CA ASN A 240 -9.89 -10.30 12.68
C ASN A 240 -10.92 -9.18 12.87
N LEU A 241 -10.59 -7.94 12.48
CA LEU A 241 -11.53 -6.83 12.50
C LEU A 241 -12.72 -7.07 11.54
N VAL A 242 -12.41 -7.37 10.27
CA VAL A 242 -13.42 -7.51 9.21
C VAL A 242 -14.33 -8.72 9.46
N LEU A 243 -13.77 -9.83 9.92
CA LEU A 243 -14.45 -11.12 10.10
C LEU A 243 -14.99 -11.32 11.52
N SER A 244 -14.96 -10.28 12.35
CA SER A 244 -15.30 -10.33 13.77
C SER A 244 -16.75 -10.72 14.08
N HIS A 245 -17.70 -10.00 13.47
CA HIS A 245 -19.12 -10.07 13.81
C HIS A 245 -19.94 -10.17 12.54
N TYR A 246 -20.68 -11.26 12.38
CA TYR A 246 -21.47 -11.54 11.17
C TYR A 246 -22.27 -10.34 10.63
N ARG A 247 -22.97 -9.59 11.52
CA ARG A 247 -23.74 -8.41 11.13
C ARG A 247 -22.87 -7.29 10.54
N ILE A 248 -21.73 -7.02 11.16
CA ILE A 248 -20.82 -5.94 10.76
C ILE A 248 -20.06 -6.38 9.50
N THR A 249 -19.56 -7.60 9.46
CA THR A 249 -18.90 -8.20 8.29
C THR A 249 -19.80 -8.16 7.06
N LYS A 250 -21.07 -8.55 7.19
CA LYS A 250 -22.04 -8.46 6.10
C LYS A 250 -22.27 -7.01 5.64
N ALA A 251 -22.30 -6.06 6.58
CA ALA A 251 -22.44 -4.64 6.24
C ALA A 251 -21.19 -4.12 5.50
N ILE A 252 -20.00 -4.57 5.89
CA ILE A 252 -18.74 -4.28 5.20
C ILE A 252 -18.80 -4.78 3.76
N PHE A 253 -19.11 -6.05 3.53
CA PHE A 253 -19.14 -6.59 2.17
C PHE A 253 -20.22 -5.96 1.30
N ASN A 254 -21.41 -5.68 1.84
CA ASN A 254 -22.44 -4.95 1.10
C ASN A 254 -21.98 -3.54 0.69
N TYR A 255 -21.28 -2.82 1.58
CA TYR A 255 -20.73 -1.50 1.28
C TYR A 255 -19.66 -1.57 0.19
N ILE A 256 -18.75 -2.54 0.30
CA ILE A 256 -17.69 -2.80 -0.67
C ILE A 256 -18.26 -3.13 -2.04
N ASP A 257 -19.25 -4.01 -2.13
CA ASP A 257 -19.85 -4.42 -3.40
C ASP A 257 -20.52 -3.25 -4.11
N ASN A 258 -21.25 -2.40 -3.37
CA ASN A 258 -21.82 -1.18 -3.93
C ASN A 258 -20.74 -0.23 -4.48
N ARG A 259 -19.64 -0.03 -3.75
CA ARG A 259 -18.51 0.81 -4.21
C ARG A 259 -17.80 0.23 -5.43
N ILE A 260 -17.61 -1.09 -5.49
CA ILE A 260 -17.05 -1.77 -6.66
C ILE A 260 -17.90 -1.50 -7.91
N HIS A 261 -19.23 -1.61 -7.78
CA HIS A 261 -20.16 -1.34 -8.88
C HIS A 261 -20.12 0.13 -9.33
N GLU A 262 -20.02 1.08 -8.39
CA GLU A 262 -19.94 2.51 -8.69
C GLU A 262 -18.60 2.92 -9.32
N GLU A 263 -17.48 2.36 -8.83
CA GLU A 263 -16.13 2.73 -9.27
C GLU A 263 -15.61 1.89 -10.46
N GLY A 264 -16.31 0.81 -10.85
CA GLY A 264 -15.93 -0.05 -11.97
C GLY A 264 -14.61 -0.81 -11.77
N LYS A 265 -14.14 -0.98 -10.53
CA LYS A 265 -12.86 -1.62 -10.18
C LYS A 265 -13.02 -3.14 -10.08
N THR A 266 -12.18 -3.90 -10.77
CA THR A 266 -12.27 -5.37 -10.81
C THR A 266 -11.07 -6.12 -10.23
N SER A 267 -9.94 -5.44 -9.93
CA SER A 267 -8.66 -6.10 -9.64
C SER A 267 -8.23 -5.99 -8.17
N ASN A 268 -9.09 -6.38 -7.23
CA ASN A 268 -8.74 -6.40 -5.80
C ASN A 268 -8.66 -7.84 -5.29
N ILE A 269 -7.47 -8.31 -4.89
CA ILE A 269 -7.27 -9.68 -4.39
C ILE A 269 -7.55 -9.82 -2.88
N VAL A 270 -7.62 -8.72 -2.12
CA VAL A 270 -7.92 -8.74 -0.67
C VAL A 270 -9.38 -9.13 -0.42
N ILE A 271 -10.29 -8.61 -1.24
CA ILE A 271 -11.74 -8.78 -1.03
C ILE A 271 -12.18 -10.24 -1.27
N PRO A 272 -11.84 -10.91 -2.39
CA PRO A 272 -12.12 -12.33 -2.58
C PRO A 272 -11.52 -13.19 -1.47
N TYR A 273 -10.29 -12.88 -1.04
CA TYR A 273 -9.61 -13.59 0.05
C TYR A 273 -10.43 -13.51 1.36
N LEU A 274 -10.82 -12.30 1.78
CA LEU A 274 -11.62 -12.11 2.99
C LEU A 274 -13.03 -12.71 2.88
N LYS A 275 -13.67 -12.59 1.70
CA LYS A 275 -15.02 -13.17 1.46
C LYS A 275 -15.00 -14.68 1.56
N ALA A 276 -14.01 -15.34 0.96
CA ALA A 276 -13.90 -16.80 1.01
C ALA A 276 -13.76 -17.31 2.46
N ILE A 277 -13.01 -16.61 3.32
CA ILE A 277 -12.92 -16.93 4.74
C ILE A 277 -14.29 -16.74 5.42
N PHE A 278 -14.96 -15.61 5.17
CA PHE A 278 -16.26 -15.31 5.78
C PHE A 278 -17.35 -16.32 5.41
N GLU A 279 -17.36 -16.74 4.15
CA GLU A 279 -18.34 -17.68 3.60
C GLU A 279 -17.95 -19.14 3.87
N ASN A 280 -16.77 -19.37 4.45
CA ASN A 280 -16.17 -20.69 4.65
C ASN A 280 -16.08 -21.49 3.33
N ASP A 281 -15.75 -20.79 2.24
CA ASP A 281 -15.53 -21.36 0.91
C ASP A 281 -14.07 -21.81 0.77
N ILE A 282 -13.84 -23.10 0.97
CA ILE A 282 -12.50 -23.71 0.92
C ILE A 282 -11.88 -23.57 -0.47
N GLU A 283 -12.65 -23.79 -1.54
CA GLU A 283 -12.14 -23.74 -2.91
C GLU A 283 -11.87 -22.29 -3.33
N GLY A 284 -12.80 -21.38 -3.01
CA GLY A 284 -12.61 -19.94 -3.21
C GLY A 284 -11.39 -19.41 -2.46
N TYR A 285 -11.16 -19.88 -1.24
CA TYR A 285 -10.03 -19.47 -0.42
C TYR A 285 -8.69 -19.95 -0.98
N GLN A 286 -8.62 -21.20 -1.45
CA GLN A 286 -7.43 -21.72 -2.14
C GLN A 286 -7.15 -20.94 -3.43
N ASN A 287 -8.18 -20.64 -4.22
CA ASN A 287 -8.03 -19.84 -5.44
C ASN A 287 -7.56 -18.41 -5.14
N ALA A 288 -8.16 -17.75 -4.14
CA ALA A 288 -7.74 -16.42 -3.72
C ALA A 288 -6.29 -16.43 -3.21
N SER A 289 -5.89 -17.44 -2.43
CA SER A 289 -4.51 -17.59 -1.94
C SER A 289 -3.51 -17.78 -3.09
N MET A 290 -3.85 -18.55 -4.11
CA MET A 290 -3.05 -18.67 -5.34
C MET A 290 -2.92 -17.32 -6.06
N ASP A 291 -3.97 -16.51 -6.10
CA ASP A 291 -3.92 -15.17 -6.70
C ASP A 291 -3.03 -14.21 -5.90
N VAL A 292 -2.96 -14.33 -4.57
CA VAL A 292 -1.97 -13.62 -3.75
C VAL A 292 -0.54 -14.04 -4.10
N ILE A 293 -0.28 -15.34 -4.27
CA ILE A 293 1.05 -15.82 -4.67
C ILE A 293 1.42 -15.30 -6.08
N ARG A 294 0.48 -15.31 -7.03
CA ARG A 294 0.71 -14.73 -8.36
C ARG A 294 1.01 -13.24 -8.30
N PHE A 295 0.32 -12.50 -7.44
CA PHE A 295 0.59 -11.09 -7.19
C PHE A 295 2.03 -10.88 -6.67
N VAL A 296 2.48 -11.66 -5.69
CA VAL A 296 3.85 -11.63 -5.17
C VAL A 296 4.89 -11.97 -6.26
N MET A 297 4.61 -13.00 -7.07
CA MET A 297 5.50 -13.41 -8.17
C MET A 297 5.64 -12.32 -9.24
N ASN A 298 4.53 -11.73 -9.69
CA ASN A 298 4.54 -10.67 -10.69
C ASN A 298 5.33 -9.45 -10.20
N ASP A 299 5.16 -9.11 -8.92
CA ASP A 299 5.87 -8.01 -8.29
C ASP A 299 7.38 -8.28 -8.21
N MET A 300 7.81 -9.50 -7.88
CA MET A 300 9.24 -9.85 -7.85
C MET A 300 9.93 -9.73 -9.20
N LEU A 301 9.23 -10.07 -10.29
CA LEU A 301 9.75 -9.89 -11.65
C LEU A 301 9.87 -8.42 -12.03
N THR A 302 8.99 -7.59 -11.47
CA THR A 302 8.79 -6.23 -11.96
C THR A 302 9.52 -5.21 -11.08
N PHE A 303 9.58 -5.41 -9.77
CA PHE A 303 10.06 -4.40 -8.82
C PHE A 303 11.49 -4.61 -8.33
N ALA A 304 12.23 -3.51 -8.27
CA ALA A 304 13.57 -3.48 -7.70
C ALA A 304 13.61 -3.67 -6.16
N ASN A 305 12.51 -3.40 -5.45
CA ASN A 305 12.38 -3.56 -4.00
C ASN A 305 11.20 -4.49 -3.68
N HIS A 306 11.48 -5.78 -3.45
CA HIS A 306 10.46 -6.84 -3.34
C HIS A 306 10.49 -7.61 -2.00
N ASP A 307 11.29 -7.19 -1.02
CA ASP A 307 11.45 -7.92 0.26
C ASP A 307 10.13 -8.12 1.01
N LEU A 308 9.27 -7.08 1.01
CA LEU A 308 7.96 -7.17 1.65
C LEU A 308 7.02 -8.13 0.89
N GLN A 309 7.14 -8.21 -0.43
CA GLN A 309 6.33 -9.14 -1.22
C GLN A 309 6.69 -10.58 -0.90
N LEU A 310 8.00 -10.86 -0.78
CA LEU A 310 8.48 -12.13 -0.30
C LEU A 310 7.93 -12.45 1.09
N ALA A 311 7.91 -11.49 2.01
CA ALA A 311 7.34 -11.68 3.35
C ALA A 311 5.84 -12.00 3.31
N ILE A 312 5.06 -11.32 2.47
CA ILE A 312 3.62 -11.60 2.26
C ILE A 312 3.45 -13.02 1.73
N GLY A 313 4.17 -13.38 0.66
CA GLY A 313 4.10 -14.71 0.06
C GLY A 313 4.46 -15.82 1.05
N ASN A 314 5.55 -15.65 1.80
CA ASN A 314 5.97 -16.59 2.83
C ASN A 314 4.93 -16.74 3.95
N SER A 315 4.25 -15.66 4.34
CA SER A 315 3.18 -15.73 5.33
C SER A 315 1.98 -16.56 4.86
N ILE A 316 1.61 -16.46 3.57
CA ILE A 316 0.54 -17.26 2.98
C ILE A 316 0.95 -18.73 2.87
N VAL A 317 2.18 -19.02 2.43
CA VAL A 317 2.69 -20.40 2.37
C VAL A 317 2.76 -21.03 3.76
N GLN A 318 3.09 -20.25 4.80
CA GLN A 318 3.11 -20.73 6.17
C GLN A 318 1.70 -21.08 6.69
N SER A 319 0.64 -20.38 6.26
CA SER A 319 -0.74 -20.68 6.67
C SER A 319 -1.34 -21.84 5.87
N GLU A 320 -1.16 -21.84 4.55
CA GLU A 320 -1.80 -22.80 3.63
C GLU A 320 -1.01 -24.08 3.40
N GLY A 321 0.30 -24.04 3.67
CA GLY A 321 1.23 -25.12 3.37
C GLY A 321 1.77 -25.08 1.94
N TYR A 322 2.78 -25.92 1.70
CA TYR A 322 3.51 -25.98 0.44
C TYR A 322 2.70 -26.60 -0.71
N ASP A 323 1.61 -27.32 -0.40
CA ASP A 323 0.66 -27.81 -1.40
C ASP A 323 0.07 -26.69 -2.25
N LEU A 324 -0.09 -25.48 -1.68
CA LEU A 324 -0.53 -24.30 -2.43
C LEU A 324 0.41 -23.98 -3.60
N LEU A 325 1.72 -24.01 -3.36
CA LEU A 325 2.74 -23.71 -4.38
C LEU A 325 2.79 -24.81 -5.45
N ILE A 326 2.61 -26.07 -5.05
CA ILE A 326 2.56 -27.20 -5.97
C ILE A 326 1.31 -27.10 -6.84
N ASN A 327 0.14 -26.86 -6.25
CA ASN A 327 -1.11 -26.70 -6.99
C ASN A 327 -1.04 -25.53 -7.98
N LEU A 328 -0.45 -24.41 -7.56
CA LEU A 328 -0.21 -23.27 -8.45
C LEU A 328 0.71 -23.65 -9.62
N PHE A 329 1.81 -24.36 -9.34
CA PHE A 329 2.71 -24.85 -10.37
C PHE A 329 1.99 -25.82 -11.32
N SER A 330 1.24 -26.79 -10.82
CA SER A 330 0.53 -27.77 -11.66
C SER A 330 -0.55 -27.13 -12.54
N LYS A 331 -1.12 -26.00 -12.10
CA LYS A 331 -2.15 -25.24 -12.85
C LYS A 331 -1.55 -24.44 -14.00
N ASP A 332 -0.43 -23.77 -13.75
CA ASP A 332 0.12 -22.78 -14.69
C ASP A 332 1.41 -23.25 -15.39
N TYR A 333 2.07 -24.30 -14.87
CA TYR A 333 3.43 -24.73 -15.15
C TYR A 333 4.48 -23.61 -15.11
N ASN A 334 4.18 -22.52 -14.40
CA ASN A 334 5.07 -21.37 -14.26
C ASN A 334 6.20 -21.70 -13.27
N THR A 335 7.36 -22.05 -13.81
CA THR A 335 8.57 -22.38 -13.04
C THR A 335 9.07 -21.26 -12.13
N PHE A 336 8.64 -20.01 -12.36
CA PHE A 336 9.04 -18.87 -11.54
C PHE A 336 8.60 -18.99 -10.08
N VAL A 337 7.55 -19.78 -9.79
CA VAL A 337 7.14 -20.09 -8.40
C VAL A 337 8.31 -20.67 -7.60
N PHE A 338 9.16 -21.50 -8.22
CA PHE A 338 10.34 -22.11 -7.59
C PHE A 338 11.57 -21.21 -7.59
N VAL A 339 11.52 -20.06 -8.27
CA VAL A 339 12.53 -18.99 -8.12
C VAL A 339 12.17 -18.13 -6.91
N CYS A 340 10.88 -17.78 -6.78
CA CYS A 340 10.34 -17.05 -5.64
C CYS A 340 10.40 -17.84 -4.33
N PHE A 341 10.08 -19.14 -4.40
CA PHE A 341 10.07 -20.06 -3.28
C PHE A 341 10.99 -21.23 -3.63
N PRO A 342 12.30 -21.14 -3.32
CA PRO A 342 13.27 -22.14 -3.75
C PRO A 342 12.93 -23.54 -3.25
N ILE A 343 13.06 -24.56 -4.10
CA ILE A 343 12.81 -25.97 -3.75
C ILE A 343 13.61 -26.41 -2.51
N SER A 344 14.78 -25.81 -2.29
CA SER A 344 15.61 -26.06 -1.10
C SER A 344 14.96 -25.68 0.23
N THR A 345 13.94 -24.81 0.24
CA THR A 345 13.19 -24.42 1.44
C THR A 345 12.00 -25.34 1.74
N PHE A 346 11.65 -26.25 0.83
CA PHE A 346 10.55 -27.18 1.02
C PHE A 346 10.96 -28.34 1.95
N PRO A 347 10.02 -28.86 2.75
CA PRO A 347 10.23 -30.08 3.51
C PRO A 347 10.60 -31.28 2.60
N PRO A 348 11.43 -32.23 3.07
CA PRO A 348 11.94 -33.35 2.25
C PRO A 348 10.85 -34.17 1.56
N GLU A 349 9.69 -34.35 2.19
CA GLU A 349 8.54 -35.11 1.67
C GLU A 349 7.97 -34.54 0.37
N TYR A 350 8.14 -33.23 0.12
CA TYR A 350 7.65 -32.58 -1.09
C TYR A 350 8.61 -32.70 -2.28
N LYS A 351 9.86 -33.10 -2.06
CA LYS A 351 10.89 -33.15 -3.12
C LYS A 351 10.51 -34.10 -4.26
N GLU A 352 10.04 -35.30 -3.93
CA GLU A 352 9.63 -36.26 -4.96
C GLU A 352 8.38 -35.79 -5.72
N ILE A 353 7.42 -35.19 -5.01
CA ILE A 353 6.19 -34.63 -5.62
C ILE A 353 6.55 -33.52 -6.60
N ILE A 354 7.45 -32.60 -6.21
CA ILE A 354 7.90 -31.51 -7.08
C ILE A 354 8.64 -32.08 -8.29
N ARG A 355 9.51 -33.08 -8.11
CA ARG A 355 10.22 -33.74 -9.21
C ARG A 355 9.24 -34.33 -10.23
N GLU A 356 8.24 -35.09 -9.79
CA GLU A 356 7.22 -35.68 -10.68
C GLU A 356 6.43 -34.61 -11.44
N ASN A 357 6.07 -33.51 -10.78
CA ASN A 357 5.39 -32.39 -11.42
C ASN A 357 6.28 -31.68 -12.46
N LEU A 358 7.57 -31.48 -12.17
CA LEU A 358 8.54 -30.92 -13.13
C LEU A 358 8.73 -31.85 -14.35
N GLU A 359 8.84 -33.16 -14.14
CA GLU A 359 8.91 -34.15 -15.22
C GLU A 359 7.64 -34.14 -16.09
N THR A 360 6.47 -33.99 -15.48
CA THR A 360 5.18 -33.86 -16.18
C THR A 360 5.14 -32.58 -17.01
N ALA A 361 5.58 -31.45 -16.44
CA ALA A 361 5.66 -30.17 -17.13
C ALA A 361 6.62 -30.22 -18.35
N ILE A 362 7.75 -30.93 -18.25
CA ILE A 362 8.66 -31.16 -19.39
C ILE A 362 7.92 -31.86 -20.52
N ARG A 363 7.19 -32.95 -20.25
CA ARG A 363 6.45 -33.69 -21.28
C ARG A 363 5.40 -32.81 -21.94
N PHE A 364 4.70 -32.00 -21.15
CA PHE A 364 3.72 -31.03 -21.65
C PHE A 364 4.36 -30.02 -22.63
N TYR A 365 5.46 -29.36 -22.23
CA TYR A 365 6.12 -28.38 -23.10
C TYR A 365 6.82 -29.03 -24.31
N ALA A 366 7.41 -30.21 -24.14
CA ALA A 366 8.01 -30.95 -25.25
C ALA A 366 6.98 -31.30 -26.33
N GLY A 367 5.77 -31.73 -25.94
CA GLY A 367 4.67 -31.95 -26.90
C GLY A 367 4.23 -30.66 -27.60
N ARG A 368 4.25 -29.51 -26.92
CA ARG A 368 3.93 -28.22 -27.53
C ARG A 368 4.99 -27.71 -28.52
N MET A 369 6.23 -28.21 -28.45
CA MET A 369 7.30 -27.84 -29.39
C MET A 369 7.07 -28.33 -30.82
N GLU A 370 6.16 -29.29 -31.01
CA GLU A 370 5.73 -29.74 -32.33
C GLU A 370 4.95 -28.64 -33.08
N HIS A 371 4.34 -27.70 -32.36
CA HIS A 371 3.64 -26.55 -32.93
C HIS A 371 4.58 -25.34 -33.07
N ASP A 372 4.72 -24.82 -34.29
CA ASP A 372 5.59 -23.68 -34.60
C ASP A 372 5.31 -22.45 -33.71
N GLU A 373 4.05 -22.18 -33.38
CA GLU A 373 3.61 -21.05 -32.56
C GLU A 373 4.19 -21.06 -31.13
N TYR A 374 4.38 -22.24 -30.54
CA TYR A 374 4.78 -22.39 -29.14
C TYR A 374 6.20 -22.93 -28.97
N ARG A 375 6.91 -23.22 -30.08
CA ARG A 375 8.20 -23.92 -30.03
C ARG A 375 9.26 -23.19 -29.20
N LEU A 376 9.40 -21.88 -29.42
CA LEU A 376 10.44 -21.09 -28.75
C LEU A 376 10.17 -20.93 -27.25
N SER A 377 8.93 -20.57 -26.88
CA SER A 377 8.53 -20.43 -25.48
C SER A 377 8.56 -21.75 -24.73
N SER A 378 8.16 -22.85 -25.38
CA SER A 378 8.22 -24.19 -24.79
C SER A 378 9.66 -24.67 -24.59
N PHE A 379 10.57 -24.37 -25.53
CA PHE A 379 11.99 -24.66 -25.36
C PHE A 379 12.58 -23.95 -24.15
N GLU A 380 12.28 -22.66 -23.98
CA GLU A 380 12.71 -21.87 -22.82
C GLU A 380 12.22 -22.48 -21.49
N GLN A 381 10.94 -22.89 -21.43
CA GLN A 381 10.40 -23.55 -20.25
C GLN A 381 11.06 -24.91 -19.98
N VAL A 382 11.30 -25.74 -21.02
CA VAL A 382 12.03 -27.00 -20.86
C VAL A 382 13.44 -26.77 -20.31
N CYS A 383 14.16 -25.76 -20.81
CA CYS A 383 15.48 -25.38 -20.28
C CYS A 383 15.41 -24.96 -18.81
N ASN A 384 14.43 -24.13 -18.43
CA ASN A 384 14.23 -23.69 -17.05
C ASN A 384 13.91 -24.86 -16.10
N ILE A 385 13.03 -25.78 -16.52
CA ILE A 385 12.70 -26.97 -15.73
C ILE A 385 13.91 -27.89 -15.58
N ASN A 386 14.65 -28.14 -16.68
CA ASN A 386 15.87 -28.95 -16.62
C ASN A 386 16.91 -28.35 -15.67
N ARG A 387 17.06 -27.02 -15.67
CA ARG A 387 17.92 -26.33 -14.72
C ARG A 387 17.49 -26.59 -13.27
N LEU A 388 16.20 -26.45 -12.96
CA LEU A 388 15.65 -26.74 -11.62
C LEU A 388 15.90 -28.21 -11.22
N LEU A 389 15.69 -29.16 -12.13
CA LEU A 389 15.95 -30.58 -11.88
C LEU A 389 17.43 -30.85 -11.60
N MET A 390 18.33 -30.29 -12.40
CA MET A 390 19.77 -30.44 -12.20
C MET A 390 20.23 -29.76 -10.91
N GLU A 391 19.76 -28.57 -10.59
CA GLU A 391 20.19 -27.85 -9.38
C GLU A 391 19.76 -28.58 -8.10
N ASN A 392 18.57 -29.19 -8.08
CA ASN A 392 17.96 -29.70 -6.86
C ASN A 392 18.00 -31.24 -6.71
N TYR A 393 18.26 -32.01 -7.78
CA TYR A 393 18.14 -33.48 -7.79
C TYR A 393 19.35 -34.21 -8.42
N LYS A 394 20.52 -33.57 -8.42
CA LYS A 394 21.77 -33.98 -9.09
C LYS A 394 22.29 -35.40 -8.80
N GLU A 395 21.79 -36.12 -7.81
CA GLU A 395 22.27 -37.47 -7.45
C GLU A 395 21.59 -38.63 -8.21
N TYR A 396 20.57 -38.40 -9.05
CA TYR A 396 19.84 -39.49 -9.72
C TYR A 396 20.13 -39.67 -11.21
N GLY A 397 21.08 -38.93 -11.79
CA GLY A 397 21.52 -39.05 -13.19
C GLY A 397 22.27 -40.37 -13.54
N GLY A 398 22.09 -41.43 -12.75
CA GLY A 398 22.72 -42.74 -12.95
C GLY A 398 21.79 -43.83 -13.49
N LYS A 399 20.49 -43.57 -13.69
CA LYS A 399 19.57 -44.55 -14.25
C LYS A 399 18.68 -43.87 -15.28
N HIS A 400 18.72 -44.38 -16.51
CA HIS A 400 18.00 -43.93 -17.71
C HIS A 400 18.74 -42.90 -18.57
N VAL A 401 19.86 -43.35 -19.14
CA VAL A 401 20.20 -43.08 -20.55
C VAL A 401 19.73 -44.28 -21.36
#